data_AF-A0A4R1HAT0-F1
#
_entry.id   AF-A0A4R1HAT0-F1
#
_cell.length_a   1.000
_cell.length_b   1.000
_cell.length_c   1.000
_cell.angle_alpha   90.00
_cell.angle_beta   90.00
_cell.angle_gamma   90.00
#
_symmetry.space_group_name_H-M   'P 1'
#
loop_
_entity.id
_entity.type
_entity.pdbx_description
1 polymer ?
#
loop_
_entity_poly.entity_id
_entity_poly.type
_entity_poly.pdbx_seq_one_letter_code
_entity_poly.pdbx_strand_id
1 'polypeptide(L)'
;MLEDTGLTGVLKDGEEAVYAVGEHFLSLVTFLGCAPQISLTDEAAVQGQPVCRICLHDFDAVQLLESQPASTLRCAACRTPQRRPSEPEHNQQLTCPECGESSPLFRFDWRRSAAFGCFFVEIENVFPHEAVPADRLMEALEALSGHGWDYFYLSR
;
A
#
# COMPACT_ATOMS: atom_id res chain seq x y z
N MET A 1 -9.57 -2.87 -17.09
CA MET A 1 -9.60 -1.62 -16.31
C MET A 1 -9.79 -1.98 -14.84
N LEU A 2 -9.29 -1.22 -13.86
CA LEU A 2 -9.40 -1.59 -12.43
C LEU A 2 -10.85 -1.79 -11.97
N GLU A 3 -11.79 -1.09 -12.59
CA GLU A 3 -13.24 -1.27 -12.41
C GLU A 3 -13.69 -2.72 -12.66
N ASP A 4 -13.10 -3.42 -13.63
CA ASP A 4 -13.46 -4.81 -13.97
C ASP A 4 -13.14 -5.80 -12.84
N THR A 5 -12.27 -5.41 -11.90
CA THR A 5 -11.96 -6.21 -10.71
C THR A 5 -13.02 -6.04 -9.62
N GLY A 6 -13.86 -5.00 -9.71
CA GLY A 6 -14.77 -4.57 -8.67
C GLY A 6 -14.07 -3.96 -7.45
N LEU A 7 -12.80 -3.55 -7.57
CA LEU A 7 -12.07 -2.81 -6.55
C LEU A 7 -12.49 -1.34 -6.48
N THR A 8 -12.56 -0.67 -7.64
CA THR A 8 -12.96 0.73 -7.78
C THR A 8 -14.40 0.83 -8.28
N GLY A 9 -15.17 1.72 -7.66
CA GLY A 9 -16.48 2.17 -8.13
C GLY A 9 -16.35 3.48 -8.93
N VAL A 10 -17.35 4.35 -8.78
CA VAL A 10 -17.40 5.62 -9.51
C VAL A 10 -16.30 6.59 -9.02
N LEU A 11 -15.70 7.32 -9.96
CA LEU A 11 -14.81 8.45 -9.67
C LEU A 11 -15.55 9.52 -8.84
N LYS A 12 -14.93 10.02 -7.78
CA LYS A 12 -15.51 11.07 -6.93
C LYS A 12 -15.40 12.44 -7.62
N ASP A 13 -16.50 13.19 -7.63
CA ASP A 13 -16.54 14.53 -8.22
C ASP A 13 -15.51 15.46 -7.56
N GLY A 14 -14.64 16.07 -8.37
CA GLY A 14 -13.68 17.08 -7.95
C GLY A 14 -12.36 16.56 -7.38
N GLU A 15 -12.15 15.23 -7.30
CA GLU A 15 -10.90 14.62 -6.87
C GLU A 15 -10.32 13.76 -8.01
N GLU A 16 -9.14 14.13 -8.54
CA GLU A 16 -8.47 13.30 -9.55
C GLU A 16 -8.00 11.99 -8.93
N ALA A 17 -8.30 10.87 -9.62
CA ALA A 17 -7.87 9.52 -9.25
C ALA A 17 -8.36 8.99 -7.87
N VAL A 18 -9.43 9.56 -7.32
CA VAL A 18 -10.09 9.05 -6.10
C VAL A 18 -11.44 8.41 -6.46
N TYR A 19 -11.63 7.17 -6.05
CA TYR A 19 -12.79 6.35 -6.40
C TYR A 19 -13.53 5.90 -5.14
N ALA A 20 -14.84 5.75 -5.26
CA ALA A 20 -15.60 4.94 -4.31
C ALA A 20 -15.09 3.49 -4.33
N VAL A 21 -15.35 2.73 -3.27
CA VAL A 21 -15.10 1.28 -3.28
C VAL A 21 -16.03 0.58 -4.27
N GLY A 22 -15.53 -0.42 -4.98
CA GLY A 22 -16.30 -1.21 -5.92
C GLY A 22 -17.11 -2.33 -5.27
N GLU A 23 -17.99 -2.96 -6.05
CA GLU A 23 -18.95 -3.97 -5.58
C GLU A 23 -18.30 -5.23 -4.99
N HIS A 24 -17.03 -5.50 -5.31
CA HIS A 24 -16.29 -6.67 -4.86
C HIS A 24 -15.26 -6.35 -3.76
N PHE A 25 -15.17 -5.10 -3.31
CA PHE A 25 -14.17 -4.64 -2.33
C PHE A 25 -14.04 -5.55 -1.10
N LEU A 26 -15.17 -5.92 -0.46
CA LEU A 26 -15.17 -6.78 0.73
C LEU A 26 -14.70 -8.22 0.46
N SER A 27 -14.64 -8.65 -0.79
CA SER A 27 -14.06 -9.93 -1.20
C SER A 27 -12.58 -9.85 -1.59
N LEU A 28 -12.08 -8.62 -1.80
CA LEU A 28 -10.72 -8.32 -2.22
C LEU A 28 -9.82 -7.90 -1.05
N VAL A 29 -10.42 -7.54 0.08
CA VAL A 29 -9.73 -7.11 1.30
C VAL A 29 -10.21 -7.95 2.48
N THR A 30 -9.28 -8.55 3.20
CA THR A 30 -9.56 -9.32 4.42
C THR A 30 -9.41 -8.42 5.62
N PHE A 31 -10.48 -8.26 6.40
CA PHE A 31 -10.44 -7.49 7.64
C PHE A 31 -10.11 -8.38 8.84
N LEU A 32 -9.17 -7.93 9.65
CA LEU A 32 -8.63 -8.62 10.81
C LEU A 32 -9.27 -8.02 12.06
N GLY A 33 -10.18 -8.76 12.72
CA GLY A 33 -10.83 -8.34 13.96
C GLY A 33 -12.32 -8.66 14.01
N CYS A 34 -12.95 -8.41 15.16
CA CYS A 34 -14.33 -8.82 15.42
C CYS A 34 -15.39 -7.81 14.94
N ALA A 35 -15.02 -6.53 14.69
CA ALA A 35 -15.93 -5.47 14.27
C ALA A 35 -15.17 -4.25 13.71
N PRO A 36 -14.60 -4.31 12.50
CA PRO A 36 -13.98 -3.15 11.88
C PRO A 36 -15.08 -2.11 11.56
N GLN A 37 -14.94 -0.89 12.06
CA GLN A 37 -15.88 0.20 11.76
C GLN A 37 -15.55 0.79 10.40
N ILE A 38 -16.11 0.21 9.35
CA ILE A 38 -15.86 0.63 7.98
C ILE A 38 -17.15 1.11 7.36
N SER A 39 -17.15 2.38 6.95
CA SER A 39 -18.23 2.95 6.17
C SER A 39 -17.87 2.92 4.70
N LEU A 40 -18.72 2.33 3.88
CA LEU A 40 -18.54 2.21 2.42
C LEU A 40 -19.48 3.13 1.62
N THR A 41 -20.44 3.77 2.30
CA THR A 41 -21.55 4.50 1.65
C THR A 41 -21.38 6.01 1.74
N ASP A 42 -21.91 6.70 0.73
CA ASP A 42 -21.92 8.17 0.69
C ASP A 42 -22.82 8.78 1.77
N GLU A 43 -23.82 8.02 2.23
CA GLU A 43 -24.67 8.39 3.37
C GLU A 43 -23.85 8.62 4.64
N ALA A 44 -22.82 7.79 4.87
CA ALA A 44 -21.91 7.95 5.99
C ALA A 44 -21.02 9.20 5.82
N ALA A 45 -20.60 9.51 4.58
CA ALA A 45 -19.85 10.73 4.29
C ALA A 45 -20.68 12.00 4.57
N VAL A 46 -21.97 12.00 4.21
CA VAL A 46 -22.90 13.11 4.51
C VAL A 46 -23.07 13.30 6.02
N GLN A 47 -22.94 12.23 6.81
CA GLN A 47 -22.96 12.27 8.28
C GLN A 47 -21.60 12.59 8.90
N GLY A 48 -20.59 12.93 8.09
CA GLY A 48 -19.24 13.27 8.55
C GLY A 48 -18.41 12.09 9.04
N GLN A 49 -18.81 10.86 8.73
CA GLN A 49 -18.04 9.66 9.07
C GLN A 49 -16.95 9.40 8.02
N PRO A 50 -15.79 8.85 8.42
CA PRO A 50 -14.76 8.45 7.48
C PRO A 50 -15.29 7.32 6.60
N VAL A 51 -15.21 7.50 5.28
CA VAL A 51 -15.65 6.51 4.28
C VAL A 51 -14.45 5.97 3.54
N CYS A 52 -14.38 4.66 3.35
CA CYS A 52 -13.32 4.04 2.56
C CYS A 52 -13.30 4.56 1.13
N ARG A 53 -12.09 4.84 0.63
CA ARG A 53 -11.85 5.32 -0.73
C ARG A 53 -10.65 4.59 -1.31
N ILE A 54 -10.63 4.48 -2.63
CA ILE A 54 -9.49 3.98 -3.38
C ILE A 54 -8.83 5.16 -4.06
N CYS A 55 -7.58 5.44 -3.70
CA CYS A 55 -6.76 6.48 -4.32
C CYS A 55 -5.71 5.81 -5.21
N LEU A 56 -5.66 6.19 -6.48
CA LEU A 56 -4.63 5.71 -7.40
C LEU A 56 -3.54 6.77 -7.50
N HIS A 57 -2.30 6.37 -7.25
CA HIS A 57 -1.14 7.22 -7.43
C HIS A 57 -0.35 6.74 -8.63
N ASP A 58 -0.09 7.61 -9.58
CA ASP A 58 0.73 7.35 -10.76
C ASP A 58 1.85 8.39 -10.83
N PHE A 59 3.08 7.91 -10.92
CA PHE A 59 4.29 8.73 -10.89
C PHE A 59 5.17 8.42 -12.10
N ASP A 60 5.71 9.45 -12.74
CA ASP A 60 6.64 9.33 -13.87
C ASP A 60 7.96 8.61 -13.50
N ALA A 61 8.28 8.53 -12.21
CA ALA A 61 9.48 7.88 -11.69
C ALA A 61 9.19 7.18 -10.35
N VAL A 62 10.00 6.18 -10.02
CA VAL A 62 9.87 5.41 -8.77
C VAL A 62 9.94 6.34 -7.55
N GLN A 63 8.88 6.30 -6.74
CA GLN A 63 8.78 7.01 -5.47
C GLN A 63 8.90 6.05 -4.29
N LEU A 64 9.42 6.54 -3.17
CA LEU A 64 9.27 5.91 -1.87
C LEU A 64 8.01 6.47 -1.19
N LEU A 65 7.04 5.62 -0.91
CA LEU A 65 5.96 5.93 0.01
C LEU A 65 6.20 5.21 1.33
N GLU A 66 5.98 5.90 2.45
CA GLU A 66 6.31 5.37 3.77
C GLU A 66 5.44 5.94 4.89
N SER A 67 5.27 5.12 5.92
CA SER A 67 4.63 5.51 7.17
C SER A 67 5.51 6.46 7.99
N GLN A 68 4.84 7.34 8.73
CA GLN A 68 5.43 8.19 9.75
C GLN A 68 5.06 7.70 11.17
N PRO A 69 6.02 7.71 12.12
CA PRO A 69 7.44 7.96 11.89
C PRO A 69 8.09 6.84 11.08
N ALA A 70 9.13 7.20 10.32
CA ALA A 70 9.92 6.28 9.52
C ALA A 70 10.30 5.01 10.31
N SER A 71 10.03 3.84 9.73
CA SER A 71 10.34 2.58 10.38
C SER A 71 11.82 2.20 10.30
N THR A 72 12.20 1.25 11.15
CA THR A 72 13.52 0.62 11.08
C THR A 72 13.55 -0.41 9.96
N LEU A 73 14.36 -0.17 8.93
CA LEU A 73 14.64 -1.14 7.88
C LEU A 73 15.54 -2.27 8.40
N ARG A 74 15.40 -3.48 7.84
CA ARG A 74 16.20 -4.66 8.23
C ARG A 74 16.88 -5.28 7.03
N CYS A 75 18.07 -5.85 7.23
CA CYS A 75 18.73 -6.63 6.19
C CYS A 75 17.83 -7.79 5.76
N ALA A 76 17.68 -8.00 4.44
CA ALA A 76 16.85 -9.08 3.91
C ALA A 76 17.39 -10.48 4.30
N ALA A 77 18.72 -10.62 4.38
CA ALA A 77 19.39 -11.88 4.69
C ALA A 77 19.41 -12.21 6.20
N CYS A 78 19.98 -11.33 7.03
CA CYS A 78 20.17 -11.61 8.46
C CYS A 78 19.11 -10.97 9.37
N ARG A 79 18.21 -10.14 8.83
CA ARG A 79 17.13 -9.46 9.56
C ARG A 79 17.60 -8.47 10.63
N THR A 80 18.90 -8.20 10.72
CA THR A 80 19.47 -7.17 11.61
C THR A 80 18.95 -5.79 11.21
N PRO A 81 18.46 -4.99 12.17
CA PRO A 81 18.17 -3.57 11.97
C PRO A 81 19.31 -2.83 11.28
N GLN A 82 18.96 -2.00 10.31
CA GLN A 82 19.91 -1.19 9.55
C GLN A 82 19.55 0.29 9.71
N ARG A 83 20.57 1.13 9.57
CA ARG A 83 20.35 2.57 9.51
C ARG A 83 19.77 2.93 8.14
N ARG A 84 18.66 3.65 8.16
CA ARG A 84 18.08 4.23 6.96
C ARG A 84 18.94 5.37 6.41
N PRO A 85 19.22 5.42 5.10
CA PRO A 85 19.78 6.61 4.45
C PRO A 85 18.88 7.84 4.64
N SER A 86 19.47 9.03 4.70
CA SER A 86 18.71 10.30 4.79
C SER A 86 17.90 10.57 3.53
N GLU A 87 18.44 10.20 2.37
CA GLU A 87 17.82 10.32 1.06
C GLU A 87 17.80 8.91 0.43
N PRO A 88 16.77 8.10 0.73
CA PRO A 88 16.65 6.75 0.18
C PRO A 88 16.40 6.81 -1.32
N GLU A 89 17.25 6.15 -2.11
CA GLU A 89 16.99 5.92 -3.53
C GLU A 89 16.70 4.44 -3.78
N HIS A 90 15.77 4.16 -4.69
CA HIS A 90 15.31 2.81 -5.00
C HIS A 90 16.46 1.81 -5.22
N ASN A 91 17.40 2.15 -6.10
CA ASN A 91 18.53 1.30 -6.48
C ASN A 91 19.81 1.58 -5.66
N GLN A 92 19.73 2.36 -4.58
CA GLN A 92 20.88 2.62 -3.72
C GLN A 92 21.42 1.31 -3.16
N GLN A 93 22.70 1.03 -3.38
CA GLN A 93 23.33 -0.15 -2.82
C GLN A 93 23.63 0.07 -1.34
N LEU A 94 23.16 -0.85 -0.50
CA LEU A 94 23.45 -0.86 0.92
C LEU A 94 24.05 -2.20 1.31
N THR A 95 25.17 -2.15 2.02
CA THR A 95 25.85 -3.33 2.56
C THR A 95 25.57 -3.45 4.05
N CYS A 96 25.05 -4.60 4.46
CA CYS A 96 24.81 -4.90 5.86
C CYS A 96 26.16 -5.07 6.60
N PRO A 97 26.44 -4.31 7.67
CA PRO A 97 27.69 -4.44 8.42
C PRO A 97 27.80 -5.76 9.20
N GLU A 98 26.67 -6.38 9.54
CA GLU A 98 26.67 -7.63 10.32
C GLU A 98 26.94 -8.90 9.49
N CYS A 99 26.35 -9.02 8.29
CA CYS A 99 26.47 -10.23 7.46
C CYS A 99 27.22 -10.02 6.14
N GLY A 100 27.53 -8.77 5.79
CA GLY A 100 28.22 -8.43 4.54
C GLY A 100 27.35 -8.46 3.28
N GLU A 101 26.08 -8.86 3.37
CA GLU A 101 25.16 -8.86 2.22
C GLU A 101 25.04 -7.45 1.63
N SER A 102 25.19 -7.33 0.31
CA SER A 102 25.05 -6.09 -0.44
C SER A 102 23.89 -6.23 -1.42
N SER A 103 22.86 -5.40 -1.25
CA SER A 103 21.66 -5.44 -2.08
C SER A 103 21.12 -4.03 -2.30
N PRO A 104 20.34 -3.81 -3.39
CA PRO A 104 19.66 -2.54 -3.57
C PRO A 104 18.64 -2.31 -2.46
N LEU A 105 18.43 -1.05 -2.09
CA LEU A 105 17.66 -0.65 -0.92
C LEU A 105 16.21 -1.15 -0.94
N PHE A 106 15.58 -1.25 -2.12
CA PHE A 106 14.23 -1.80 -2.26
C PHE A 106 14.10 -3.27 -1.82
N ARG A 107 15.20 -4.04 -1.76
CA ARG A 107 15.18 -5.43 -1.29
C ARG A 107 15.25 -5.58 0.22
N PHE A 108 15.57 -4.52 0.95
CA PHE A 108 15.60 -4.59 2.41
C PHE A 108 14.18 -4.78 2.96
N ASP A 109 14.09 -5.34 4.17
CA ASP A 109 12.80 -5.54 4.82
C ASP A 109 12.35 -4.25 5.50
N TRP A 110 11.38 -3.59 4.87
CA TRP A 110 10.69 -2.40 5.35
C TRP A 110 9.53 -2.70 6.30
N ARG A 111 9.37 -3.95 6.75
CA ARG A 111 8.37 -4.38 7.74
C ARG A 111 6.95 -3.91 7.40
N ARG A 112 6.56 -3.95 6.12
CA ARG A 112 5.25 -3.48 5.65
C ARG A 112 4.96 -2.01 5.99
N SER A 113 5.97 -1.14 6.03
CA SER A 113 5.78 0.28 6.39
C SER A 113 6.31 1.26 5.35
N ALA A 114 6.89 0.75 4.28
CA ALA A 114 7.27 1.54 3.12
C ALA A 114 7.34 0.64 1.89
N ALA A 115 7.22 1.24 0.71
CA ALA A 115 7.45 0.57 -0.56
C ALA A 115 7.98 1.56 -1.59
N PHE A 116 8.73 1.04 -2.55
CA PHE A 116 9.08 1.76 -3.76
C PHE A 116 8.16 1.33 -4.91
N GLY A 117 7.69 2.28 -5.70
CA GLY A 117 6.84 2.03 -6.86
C GLY A 117 6.62 3.27 -7.71
N CYS A 118 6.18 3.09 -8.95
CA CYS A 118 5.67 4.17 -9.80
C CYS A 118 4.14 4.23 -9.82
N PHE A 119 3.47 3.16 -9.37
CA PHE A 119 2.02 3.11 -9.32
C PHE A 119 1.58 2.47 -8.00
N PHE A 120 0.61 3.09 -7.32
CA PHE A 120 0.09 2.62 -6.03
C PHE A 120 -1.43 2.64 -6.01
N VAL A 121 -1.99 1.65 -5.33
CA VAL A 121 -3.41 1.60 -4.98
C VAL A 121 -3.49 1.79 -3.46
N GLU A 122 -3.90 2.96 -3.02
CA GLU A 122 -4.09 3.28 -1.60
C GLU A 122 -5.54 3.07 -1.21
N ILE A 123 -5.76 2.35 -0.11
CA ILE A 123 -7.08 2.15 0.50
C ILE A 123 -7.13 3.04 1.74
N GLU A 124 -7.86 4.16 1.64
CA GLU A 124 -7.97 5.12 2.73
C GLU A 124 -9.04 4.73 3.75
N ASN A 125 -8.94 5.29 4.95
CA ASN A 125 -9.89 5.11 6.06
C ASN A 125 -10.06 3.63 6.49
N VAL A 126 -8.98 2.86 6.36
CA VAL A 126 -8.79 1.55 6.98
C VAL A 126 -7.56 1.65 7.87
N PHE A 127 -7.68 1.36 9.16
CA PHE A 127 -6.53 1.48 10.05
C PHE A 127 -5.45 0.43 9.73
N PRO A 128 -4.16 0.79 9.87
CA PRO A 128 -3.07 -0.16 9.71
C PRO A 128 -3.28 -1.43 10.53
N HIS A 129 -2.96 -2.59 9.94
CA HIS A 129 -3.12 -3.93 10.53
C HIS A 129 -4.56 -4.40 10.75
N GLU A 130 -5.59 -3.58 10.48
CA GLU A 130 -6.99 -4.02 10.49
C GLU A 130 -7.41 -4.68 9.18
N ALA A 131 -6.59 -4.58 8.13
CA ALA A 131 -6.87 -5.18 6.86
C ALA A 131 -5.61 -5.66 6.15
N VAL A 132 -5.76 -6.72 5.36
CA VAL A 132 -4.76 -7.19 4.40
C VAL A 132 -5.40 -7.41 3.04
N PRO A 133 -4.71 -7.15 1.92
CA PRO A 133 -5.15 -7.60 0.60
C PRO A 133 -5.40 -9.11 0.61
N ALA A 134 -6.53 -9.54 0.07
CA ALA A 134 -6.74 -10.95 -0.22
C ALA A 134 -5.92 -11.37 -1.45
N ASP A 135 -5.58 -12.66 -1.55
CA ASP A 135 -4.82 -13.19 -2.69
C ASP A 135 -5.46 -12.83 -4.03
N ARG A 136 -6.80 -12.89 -4.10
CA ARG A 136 -7.58 -12.52 -5.29
C ARG A 136 -7.34 -11.09 -5.76
N LEU A 137 -7.11 -10.14 -4.84
CA LEU A 137 -6.76 -8.76 -5.22
C LEU A 137 -5.38 -8.72 -5.85
N MET A 138 -4.40 -9.37 -5.22
CA MET A 138 -3.03 -9.40 -5.72
C MET A 138 -2.94 -10.06 -7.10
N GLU A 139 -3.64 -11.19 -7.29
CA GLU A 139 -3.75 -11.89 -8.57
C GLU A 139 -4.42 -11.02 -9.65
N ALA A 140 -5.49 -10.31 -9.30
CA ALA A 140 -6.18 -9.43 -10.25
C ALA A 140 -5.30 -8.25 -10.67
N LEU A 141 -4.58 -7.65 -9.73
CA LEU A 141 -3.63 -6.56 -10.00
C LEU A 141 -2.47 -7.02 -10.87
N GLU A 142 -1.91 -8.21 -10.61
CA GLU A 142 -0.85 -8.81 -11.42
C GLU A 142 -1.34 -9.16 -12.83
N ALA A 143 -2.54 -9.74 -12.96
CA ALA A 143 -3.12 -10.05 -14.26
C ALA A 143 -3.37 -8.80 -15.12
N LEU A 144 -3.71 -7.68 -14.49
CA LEU A 144 -3.92 -6.39 -15.18
C LEU A 144 -2.61 -5.70 -15.55
N SER A 145 -1.63 -5.68 -14.65
CA SER A 145 -0.38 -4.93 -14.85
C SER A 145 0.71 -5.74 -15.55
N GLY A 146 0.64 -7.08 -15.50
CA GLY A 146 1.72 -7.98 -15.89
C GLY A 146 2.91 -7.99 -14.93
N HIS A 147 2.77 -7.44 -13.72
CA HIS A 147 3.83 -7.31 -12.72
C HIS A 147 3.37 -7.81 -11.35
N GLY A 148 4.28 -8.40 -10.59
CA GLY A 148 4.00 -8.79 -9.21
C GLY A 148 3.71 -7.58 -8.33
N TRP A 149 2.71 -7.72 -7.47
CA TRP A 149 2.30 -6.68 -6.52
C TRP A 149 2.66 -7.07 -5.09
N ASP A 150 2.86 -6.06 -4.26
CA ASP A 150 3.03 -6.23 -2.82
C ASP A 150 2.33 -5.09 -2.08
N TYR A 151 2.23 -5.19 -0.75
CA TYR A 151 1.52 -4.21 0.06
C TYR A 151 2.31 -3.75 1.28
N PHE A 152 1.92 -2.60 1.80
CA PHE A 152 2.46 -1.98 3.00
C PHE A 152 1.39 -1.09 3.63
N TYR A 153 1.59 -0.68 4.86
CA TYR A 153 0.73 0.25 5.58
C TYR A 153 1.30 1.65 5.50
N LEU A 154 0.39 2.63 5.38
CA LEU A 154 0.67 4.05 5.46
C LEU A 154 -0.03 4.62 6.70
N SER A 155 0.77 5.10 7.65
CA SER A 155 0.32 6.00 8.72
C SER A 155 0.87 7.39 8.41
N ARG A 156 0.00 8.38 8.20
CA ARG A 156 0.39 9.78 7.98
C ARG A 156 0.28 10.59 9.26
#